data_AF-A0A359KHE3-F1
#
_entry.id   AF-A0A359KHE3-F1
#
_cell.length_a   1.000
_cell.length_b   1.000
_cell.length_c   1.000
_cell.angle_alpha   90.00
_cell.angle_beta   90.00
_cell.angle_gamma   90.00
#
_symmetry.space_group_name_H-M   'P 1'
#
loop_
_entity.id
_entity.type
_entity.pdbx_description
1 polymer ?
#
loop_
_entity_poly.entity_id
_entity_poly.type
_entity_poly.pdbx_seq_one_letter_code
_entity_poly.pdbx_strand_id
1 'polypeptide(L)'
;MTSPHYSNAPVAVSEVLIEGARVFGYAAPQSGGPCLLRLSANDTPISFAVAGGFSAAAAKEGLRSGWCGFELHGLRAAIALGERVEVACAVSGRILKSLSLDAEDMPPPPSVTRSLSVEELLSEVRAPRSCPGLEQLLPFAMNHYRRHGAQSFRDMAYLTLFGRWPDEAAAHPDGEIVEDEKRISAYLDDLVWSDEFGSKWAGQLPGPYHPDFRFDTTGLL
;
A
#
# COMPACT_ATOMS: atom_id res chain seq x y z
N MET A 1 13.65 9.50 -18.59
CA MET A 1 13.21 9.82 -17.22
C MET A 1 13.55 8.62 -16.36
N THR A 2 14.48 8.81 -15.44
CA THR A 2 15.00 7.74 -14.57
C THR A 2 13.94 7.39 -13.54
N SER A 3 13.48 6.14 -13.53
CA SER A 3 12.70 5.58 -12.42
C SER A 3 13.39 5.94 -11.10
N PRO A 4 12.66 6.19 -10.00
CA PRO A 4 13.27 6.26 -8.68
C PRO A 4 13.80 4.85 -8.39
N HIS A 5 15.03 4.59 -8.79
CA HIS A 5 15.73 3.37 -8.46
C HIS A 5 15.77 3.32 -6.94
N TYR A 6 15.11 2.33 -6.34
CA TYR A 6 15.37 1.97 -4.96
C TYR A 6 16.88 1.87 -4.81
N SER A 7 17.43 2.74 -3.96
CA SER A 7 18.87 2.81 -3.81
C SER A 7 19.37 1.48 -3.28
N ASN A 8 20.25 0.82 -4.05
CA ASN A 8 21.03 -0.33 -3.58
C ASN A 8 22.10 0.08 -2.54
N ALA A 9 22.13 1.35 -2.12
CA ALA A 9 23.03 1.79 -1.08
C ALA A 9 22.76 1.01 0.21
N PRO A 10 23.81 0.66 0.97
CA PRO A 10 23.66 -0.06 2.23
C PRO A 10 22.63 0.63 3.13
N VAL A 11 21.63 -0.12 3.59
CA VAL A 11 20.64 0.36 4.55
C VAL A 11 21.19 0.19 5.96
N ALA A 12 21.07 1.23 6.78
CA ALA A 12 21.28 1.16 8.21
C ALA A 12 19.94 1.21 8.93
N VAL A 13 19.81 0.45 10.01
CA VAL A 13 18.67 0.47 10.93
C VAL A 13 19.17 0.90 12.32
N SER A 14 18.37 1.69 13.02
CA SER A 14 18.63 2.20 14.36
C SER A 14 17.34 2.11 15.14
N GLU A 15 17.46 1.76 16.41
CA GLU A 15 16.36 1.66 17.37
C GLU A 15 15.20 0.80 16.86
N VAL A 16 15.42 -0.51 16.76
CA VAL A 16 14.30 -1.44 16.54
C VAL A 16 13.59 -1.67 17.86
N LEU A 17 12.34 -1.23 17.92
CA LEU A 17 11.46 -1.33 19.08
C LEU A 17 10.29 -2.24 18.74
N ILE A 18 9.78 -2.94 19.74
CA ILE A 18 8.57 -3.75 19.63
C ILE A 18 7.52 -3.10 20.52
N GLU A 19 6.40 -2.71 19.92
CA GLU A 19 5.25 -2.19 20.64
C GLU A 19 4.00 -2.98 20.27
N GLY A 20 3.55 -3.84 21.19
CA GLY A 20 2.46 -4.78 20.94
C GLY A 20 2.82 -5.75 19.81
N ALA A 21 1.99 -5.79 18.77
CA ALA A 21 2.16 -6.72 17.63
C ALA A 21 2.99 -6.16 16.46
N ARG A 22 3.74 -5.08 16.69
CA ARG A 22 4.37 -4.27 15.65
C ARG A 22 5.85 -4.03 15.95
N VAL A 23 6.64 -3.96 14.90
CA VAL A 23 8.07 -3.64 14.96
C VAL A 23 8.27 -2.25 14.37
N PHE A 24 8.79 -1.35 15.19
CA PHE A 24 9.08 0.04 14.84
C PHE A 24 10.57 0.27 14.78
N GLY A 25 10.95 1.34 14.11
CA GLY A 25 12.27 1.90 14.25
C GLY A 25 12.56 2.91 13.16
N TYR A 26 13.83 3.18 12.97
CA TYR A 26 14.29 4.09 11.94
C TYR A 26 15.22 3.36 10.98
N ALA A 27 15.15 3.73 9.70
CA ALA A 27 16.08 3.26 8.69
C ALA A 27 16.46 4.37 7.72
N ALA A 28 17.69 4.30 7.21
CA ALA A 28 18.19 5.16 6.16
C ALA A 28 19.09 4.36 5.22
N PRO A 29 18.94 4.47 3.89
CA PRO A 29 20.02 4.10 3.00
C PRO A 29 21.16 5.10 3.13
N GLN A 30 22.40 4.65 2.96
CA GLN A 30 23.58 5.52 3.00
C GLN A 30 23.50 6.70 2.01
N SER A 31 22.72 6.60 0.94
CA SER A 31 22.51 7.65 -0.05
C SER A 31 21.31 8.58 0.23
N GLY A 32 20.60 8.42 1.37
CA GLY A 32 19.56 9.35 1.84
C GLY A 32 18.18 9.28 1.17
N GLY A 33 17.90 8.28 0.33
CA GLY A 33 16.56 8.03 -0.24
C GLY A 33 15.63 7.21 0.67
N PRO A 34 14.38 6.93 0.26
CA PRO A 34 13.55 5.95 0.95
C PRO A 34 14.12 4.54 0.77
N CYS A 35 13.94 3.65 1.76
CA CYS A 35 14.34 2.25 1.66
C CYS A 35 13.19 1.29 1.99
N LEU A 36 13.14 0.16 1.30
CA LEU A 36 12.16 -0.89 1.53
C LEU A 36 12.73 -1.90 2.54
N LEU A 37 11.99 -2.12 3.62
CA LEU A 37 12.30 -3.05 4.68
C LEU A 37 11.37 -4.24 4.64
N ARG A 38 11.81 -5.37 5.17
CA ARG A 38 11.07 -6.62 5.26
C ARG A 38 11.22 -7.24 6.62
N LEU A 39 10.10 -7.61 7.25
CA LEU A 39 10.09 -8.55 8.37
C LEU A 39 10.11 -9.97 7.80
N SER A 40 11.03 -10.80 8.28
CA SER A 40 11.20 -12.18 7.82
C SER A 40 11.25 -13.14 9.00
N ALA A 41 10.80 -14.37 8.80
CA ALA A 41 10.97 -15.48 9.72
C ALA A 41 11.58 -16.67 8.98
N ASN A 42 12.78 -17.13 9.37
CA ASN A 42 13.51 -18.19 8.68
C ASN A 42 13.52 -17.99 7.14
N ASP A 43 13.96 -16.81 6.69
CA ASP A 43 13.97 -16.37 5.29
C ASP A 43 12.60 -16.16 4.60
N THR A 44 11.49 -16.51 5.26
CA THR A 44 10.13 -16.29 4.75
C THR A 44 9.70 -14.84 4.96
N PRO A 45 9.35 -14.08 3.90
CA PRO A 45 8.77 -12.75 4.02
C PRO A 45 7.44 -12.76 4.77
N ILE A 46 7.28 -11.89 5.76
CA ILE A 46 6.03 -11.71 6.51
C ILE A 46 5.34 -10.40 6.14
N SER A 47 6.09 -9.30 6.11
CA SER A 47 5.57 -7.98 5.77
C SER A 47 6.67 -7.09 5.21
N PHE A 48 6.25 -6.03 4.52
CA PHE A 48 7.13 -5.01 3.93
C PHE A 48 6.69 -3.63 4.39
N ALA A 49 7.66 -2.72 4.54
CA ALA A 49 7.40 -1.32 4.87
C ALA A 49 8.38 -0.41 4.15
N VAL A 50 7.92 0.76 3.72
CA VAL A 50 8.79 1.79 3.16
C VAL A 50 9.18 2.75 4.29
N ALA A 51 10.49 2.91 4.51
CA ALA A 51 11.01 4.00 5.33
C ALA A 51 11.03 5.27 4.46
N GLY A 52 9.88 5.96 4.40
CA GLY A 52 9.53 6.88 3.30
C GLY A 52 9.66 8.39 3.58
N GLY A 53 9.95 8.81 4.81
CA GLY A 53 10.01 10.25 5.13
C GLY A 53 10.76 10.57 6.41
N PHE A 54 11.36 11.77 6.45
CA PHE A 54 12.10 12.29 7.59
C PHE A 54 11.32 12.13 8.91
N SER A 55 11.91 11.43 9.87
CA SER A 55 11.32 11.28 11.20
C SER A 55 11.77 12.42 12.12
N ALA A 56 10.84 13.30 12.49
CA ALA A 56 11.10 14.32 13.51
C ALA A 56 11.39 13.71 14.90
N ALA A 57 10.92 12.49 15.17
CA ALA A 57 11.24 11.73 16.39
C ALA A 57 12.71 11.28 16.38
N ALA A 58 13.19 10.74 15.25
CA ALA A 58 14.58 10.37 15.08
C ALA A 58 15.53 11.57 15.30
N ALA A 59 15.15 12.74 14.79
CA ALA A 59 15.91 13.98 15.02
C ALA A 59 15.97 14.39 16.51
N LYS A 60 14.90 14.14 17.28
CA LYS A 60 14.86 14.39 18.73
C LYS A 60 15.73 13.39 19.51
N GLU A 61 15.86 12.17 19.02
CA GLU A 61 16.72 11.12 19.58
C GLU A 61 18.20 11.27 19.17
N GLY A 62 18.56 12.35 18.47
CA GLY A 62 19.93 12.62 18.02
C GLY A 62 20.37 11.75 16.84
N LEU A 63 19.45 11.01 16.22
CA LEU A 63 19.70 10.27 14.99
C LEU A 63 19.77 11.29 13.83
N ARG A 64 20.86 11.21 13.05
CA ARG A 64 21.24 12.19 11.99
C ARG A 64 20.10 12.51 11.01
N SER A 65 20.24 13.62 10.28
CA SER A 65 19.41 13.91 9.10
C SER A 65 19.47 12.76 8.08
N GLY A 66 18.30 12.26 7.64
CA GLY A 66 18.16 11.21 6.62
C GLY A 66 17.51 9.91 7.08
N TRP A 67 17.18 9.77 8.37
CA TRP A 67 16.49 8.60 8.92
C TRP A 67 14.97 8.70 8.78
N CYS A 68 14.37 7.66 8.24
CA CYS A 68 12.95 7.54 8.02
C CYS A 68 12.35 6.51 8.98
N GLY A 69 11.21 6.85 9.60
CA GLY A 69 10.48 5.91 10.44
C GLY A 69 9.90 4.77 9.62
N PHE A 70 9.81 3.58 10.22
CA PHE A 70 9.11 2.44 9.66
C PHE A 70 8.22 1.76 10.70
N GLU A 71 7.18 1.09 10.21
CA GLU A 71 6.28 0.24 10.97
C GLU A 71 6.09 -1.07 10.20
N LEU A 72 6.49 -2.19 10.81
CA LEU A 72 6.33 -3.53 10.27
C LEU A 72 5.29 -4.30 11.09
N HIS A 73 4.27 -4.82 10.41
CA HIS A 73 3.23 -5.65 11.00
C HIS A 73 3.57 -7.15 10.90
N GLY A 74 2.77 -7.99 11.56
CA GLY A 74 2.87 -9.44 11.42
C GLY A 74 3.86 -10.12 12.38
N LEU A 75 4.26 -9.45 13.46
CA LEU A 75 5.19 -10.01 14.45
C LEU A 75 4.73 -11.36 15.00
N ARG A 76 3.42 -11.51 15.27
CA ARG A 76 2.85 -12.79 15.72
C ARG A 76 3.09 -13.93 14.73
N ALA A 77 2.90 -13.66 13.44
CA ALA A 77 3.14 -14.64 12.39
C ALA A 77 4.64 -14.95 12.26
N ALA A 78 5.50 -13.93 12.39
CA ALA A 78 6.94 -14.11 12.35
C ALA A 78 7.44 -15.04 13.47
N ILE A 79 7.00 -14.82 14.71
CA ILE A 79 7.33 -15.67 15.87
C ILE A 79 6.79 -17.09 15.68
N ALA A 80 5.55 -17.23 15.17
CA ALA A 80 4.93 -18.54 14.97
C ALA A 80 5.62 -19.38 13.86
N LEU A 81 6.22 -18.74 12.86
CA LEU A 81 6.79 -19.39 11.69
C LEU A 81 8.27 -19.70 11.80
N GLY A 82 9.02 -19.00 12.65
CA GLY A 82 10.47 -19.19 12.69
C GLY A 82 11.14 -18.83 13.99
N GLU A 83 12.19 -19.60 14.27
CA GLU A 83 13.13 -19.40 15.38
C GLU A 83 14.00 -18.14 15.18
N ARG A 84 14.08 -17.65 13.94
CA ARG A 84 14.88 -16.49 13.56
C ARG A 84 13.99 -15.43 12.92
N VAL A 85 13.65 -14.40 13.70
CA VAL A 85 12.90 -13.23 13.23
C VAL A 85 13.86 -12.09 12.89
N GLU A 86 13.74 -11.52 11.69
CA GLU A 86 14.69 -10.53 11.19
C GLU A 86 14.04 -9.35 10.48
N VAL A 87 14.59 -8.17 10.72
CA VAL A 87 14.37 -6.99 9.88
C VAL A 87 15.50 -6.92 8.87
N ALA A 88 15.15 -6.98 7.58
CA ALA A 88 16.09 -6.97 6.47
C ALA A 88 15.76 -5.87 5.46
N CYS A 89 16.75 -5.49 4.67
CA CYS A 89 16.53 -4.70 3.46
C CYS A 89 15.83 -5.59 2.43
N ALA A 90 14.64 -5.21 1.99
CA ALA A 90 13.85 -6.01 1.05
C ALA A 90 14.51 -6.14 -0.33
N VAL A 91 15.33 -5.16 -0.72
CA VAL A 91 16.00 -5.11 -2.03
C VAL A 91 17.29 -5.94 -2.04
N SER A 92 18.16 -5.73 -1.05
CA SER A 92 19.47 -6.40 -1.01
C SER A 92 19.46 -7.74 -0.27
N GLY A 93 18.40 -8.04 0.48
CA GLY A 93 18.34 -9.19 1.39
C GLY A 93 19.25 -9.06 2.62
N ARG A 94 20.00 -7.96 2.75
CA ARG A 94 20.90 -7.74 3.89
C ARG A 94 20.09 -7.68 5.18
N ILE A 95 20.47 -8.50 6.14
CA ILE A 95 19.91 -8.47 7.50
C ILE A 95 20.42 -7.22 8.20
N LEU A 96 19.48 -6.46 8.75
CA LEU A 96 19.74 -5.18 9.42
C LEU A 96 19.66 -5.36 10.93
N LYS A 97 18.71 -6.18 11.40
CA LYS A 97 18.55 -6.55 12.81
C LYS A 97 17.94 -7.94 12.90
N SER A 98 18.55 -8.82 13.71
CA SER A 98 17.91 -10.05 14.17
C SER A 98 17.24 -9.78 15.52
N LEU A 99 16.02 -10.28 15.68
CA LEU A 99 15.20 -10.20 16.89
C LEU A 99 15.23 -11.58 17.55
N SER A 100 15.71 -11.63 18.79
CA SER A 100 15.63 -12.84 19.61
C SER A 100 14.26 -12.84 20.27
N LEU A 101 13.32 -13.58 19.69
CA LEU A 101 11.94 -13.68 20.15
C LEU A 101 11.54 -15.14 20.25
N ASP A 102 10.80 -15.47 21.29
CA ASP A 102 10.25 -16.81 21.49
C ASP A 102 8.71 -16.80 21.56
N ALA A 103 8.13 -17.96 21.88
CA ALA A 103 6.68 -18.10 21.99
C ALA A 103 6.09 -17.26 23.14
N GLU A 104 6.87 -16.93 24.18
CA GLU A 104 6.44 -16.10 25.31
C GLU A 104 6.38 -14.62 24.93
N ASP A 105 7.22 -14.18 24.00
CA ASP A 105 7.19 -12.84 23.38
C ASP A 105 6.01 -12.65 22.41
N MET A 106 5.21 -13.69 22.17
CA MET A 106 4.14 -13.63 21.18
C MET A 106 3.07 -12.62 21.61
N PRO A 107 2.86 -11.54 20.83
CA PRO A 107 1.89 -10.53 21.19
C PRO A 107 0.49 -11.15 21.24
N PRO A 108 -0.41 -10.68 22.13
CA PRO A 108 -1.74 -11.23 22.25
C PRO A 108 -2.43 -11.23 20.88
N PRO A 109 -3.27 -12.22 20.57
CA PRO A 109 -4.04 -12.20 19.35
C PRO A 109 -4.81 -10.88 19.29
N PRO A 110 -4.91 -10.23 18.11
CA PRO A 110 -5.72 -9.04 17.98
C PRO A 110 -7.12 -9.34 18.54
N SER A 111 -7.74 -8.37 19.22
CA SER A 111 -9.10 -8.53 19.69
C SER A 111 -10.01 -8.70 18.47
N VAL A 112 -10.29 -9.96 18.13
CA VAL A 112 -11.19 -10.32 17.06
C VAL A 112 -12.60 -9.96 17.54
N THR A 113 -13.09 -8.79 17.13
CA THR A 113 -14.48 -8.37 17.40
C THR A 113 -15.47 -9.30 16.72
N ARG A 114 -15.07 -9.96 15.62
CA ARG A 114 -15.82 -11.00 14.92
C ARG A 114 -14.90 -11.88 14.09
N SER A 115 -15.00 -13.19 14.24
CA SER A 115 -14.37 -14.15 13.32
C SER A 115 -15.24 -14.26 12.07
N LEU A 116 -14.64 -13.99 10.91
CA LEU A 116 -15.29 -14.20 9.62
C LEU A 116 -14.87 -15.56 9.08
N SER A 117 -15.84 -16.32 8.58
CA SER A 117 -15.55 -17.42 7.65
C SER A 117 -14.87 -16.88 6.38
N VAL A 118 -14.23 -17.76 5.60
CA VAL A 118 -13.64 -17.38 4.31
C VAL A 118 -14.70 -16.77 3.38
N GLU A 119 -15.92 -17.31 3.41
CA GLU A 119 -17.05 -16.81 2.62
C GLU A 119 -17.46 -15.40 3.05
N GLU A 120 -17.56 -15.16 4.35
CA GLU A 120 -17.86 -13.82 4.89
C GLU A 120 -16.73 -12.83 4.57
N LEU A 121 -15.47 -13.24 4.71
CA LEU A 121 -14.32 -12.39 4.36
C LEU A 121 -14.34 -12.00 2.89
N LEU A 122 -14.55 -12.98 2.00
CA LEU A 122 -14.65 -12.75 0.56
C LEU A 122 -15.84 -11.84 0.23
N SER A 123 -16.98 -12.03 0.89
CA SER A 123 -18.14 -11.17 0.73
C SER A 123 -17.87 -9.74 1.20
N GLU A 124 -17.10 -9.55 2.27
CA GLU A 124 -16.78 -8.22 2.81
C GLU A 124 -15.78 -7.47 1.91
N VAL A 125 -14.70 -8.12 1.47
CA VAL A 125 -13.70 -7.45 0.59
C VAL A 125 -14.22 -7.20 -0.82
N ARG A 126 -15.23 -7.96 -1.26
CA ARG A 126 -15.94 -7.75 -2.53
C ARG A 126 -17.13 -6.81 -2.41
N ALA A 127 -17.40 -6.23 -1.24
CA ALA A 127 -18.50 -5.29 -1.08
C ALA A 127 -18.15 -3.91 -1.67
N PRO A 128 -19.10 -3.17 -2.26
CA PRO A 128 -18.87 -1.83 -2.81
C PRO A 128 -18.40 -0.77 -1.80
N ARG A 129 -18.41 -1.08 -0.51
CA ARG A 129 -17.96 -0.20 0.59
C ARG A 129 -16.47 -0.35 0.94
N SER A 130 -15.72 -1.13 0.18
CA SER A 130 -14.33 -1.45 0.48
C SER A 130 -13.36 -0.28 0.24
N CYS A 131 -13.75 0.74 -0.53
CA CYS A 131 -13.01 2.00 -0.64
C CYS A 131 -13.86 3.15 -0.06
N PRO A 132 -13.49 3.70 1.12
CA PRO A 132 -14.20 4.82 1.75
C PRO A 132 -14.07 6.15 0.99
N GLY A 133 -13.13 6.26 0.05
CA GLY A 133 -12.87 7.49 -0.69
C GLY A 133 -11.95 7.29 -1.89
N LEU A 134 -11.95 8.31 -2.75
CA LEU A 134 -11.21 8.33 -4.02
C LEU A 134 -9.69 8.22 -3.83
N GLU A 135 -9.16 8.71 -2.71
CA GLU A 135 -7.74 8.59 -2.36
C GLU A 135 -7.23 7.14 -2.39
N GLN A 136 -8.10 6.16 -2.12
CA GLN A 136 -7.73 4.75 -2.16
C GLN A 136 -7.76 4.16 -3.57
N LEU A 137 -8.47 4.78 -4.51
CA LEU A 137 -8.47 4.41 -5.92
C LEU A 137 -7.25 4.98 -6.66
N LEU A 138 -6.78 6.15 -6.22
CA LEU A 138 -5.78 6.94 -6.92
C LEU A 138 -4.46 6.18 -7.21
N PRO A 139 -3.88 5.39 -6.30
CA PRO A 139 -2.67 4.61 -6.61
C PRO A 139 -2.88 3.64 -7.78
N PHE A 140 -4.02 2.95 -7.83
CA PHE A 140 -4.35 1.99 -8.89
C PHE A 140 -4.63 2.70 -10.22
N ALA A 141 -5.37 3.81 -10.17
CA ALA A 141 -5.62 4.66 -11.33
C ALA A 141 -4.33 5.20 -11.94
N MET A 142 -3.43 5.74 -11.10
CA MET A 142 -2.11 6.24 -11.49
C MET A 142 -1.24 5.13 -12.09
N ASN A 143 -1.19 3.97 -11.45
CA ASN A 143 -0.44 2.82 -11.95
C ASN A 143 -0.98 2.33 -13.30
N HIS A 144 -2.30 2.24 -13.44
CA HIS A 144 -2.93 1.86 -14.69
C HIS A 144 -2.62 2.86 -15.81
N TYR A 145 -2.76 4.17 -15.54
CA TYR A 145 -2.41 5.21 -16.50
C TYR A 145 -0.94 5.08 -16.93
N ARG A 146 -0.01 4.92 -15.99
CA ARG A 146 1.43 4.81 -16.28
C ARG A 146 1.78 3.64 -17.18
N ARG A 147 1.08 2.52 -17.01
CA ARG A 147 1.38 1.27 -17.74
C ARG A 147 0.66 1.19 -19.08
N HIS A 148 -0.56 1.72 -19.17
CA HIS A 148 -1.47 1.49 -20.30
C HIS A 148 -1.91 2.76 -21.02
N GLY A 149 -1.56 3.94 -20.49
CA GLY A 149 -1.85 5.24 -21.07
C GLY A 149 -3.25 5.79 -20.79
N ALA A 150 -3.49 7.01 -21.27
CA ALA A 150 -4.68 7.80 -20.98
C ALA A 150 -6.01 7.19 -21.47
N GLN A 151 -6.02 6.55 -22.64
CA GLN A 151 -7.25 5.94 -23.17
C GLN A 151 -7.67 4.73 -22.34
N SER A 152 -6.75 3.79 -22.09
CA SER A 152 -7.02 2.61 -21.26
C SER A 152 -7.45 3.01 -19.84
N PHE A 153 -6.84 4.05 -19.27
CA PHE A 153 -7.27 4.60 -18.00
C PHE A 153 -8.74 5.05 -18.01
N ARG A 154 -9.19 5.81 -19.03
CA ARG A 154 -10.59 6.25 -19.17
C ARG A 154 -11.54 5.06 -19.25
N ASP A 155 -11.21 4.11 -20.12
CA ASP A 155 -12.03 2.93 -20.33
C ASP A 155 -12.20 2.12 -19.04
N MET A 156 -11.11 1.91 -18.29
CA MET A 156 -11.16 1.18 -17.02
C MET A 156 -11.79 1.99 -15.88
N ALA A 157 -11.68 3.32 -15.89
CA ALA A 157 -12.41 4.17 -14.96
C ALA A 157 -13.92 4.02 -15.16
N TYR A 158 -14.39 4.05 -16.42
CA TYR A 158 -15.80 3.84 -16.75
C TYR A 158 -16.28 2.42 -16.43
N LEU A 159 -15.49 1.40 -16.74
CA LEU A 159 -15.87 0.03 -16.38
C LEU A 159 -15.89 -0.18 -14.86
N THR A 160 -14.98 0.44 -14.12
CA THR A 160 -14.95 0.35 -12.65
C THR A 160 -16.12 1.09 -12.01
N LEU A 161 -16.35 2.34 -12.42
CA LEU A 161 -17.33 3.23 -11.79
C LEU A 161 -18.74 3.07 -12.35
N PHE A 162 -18.91 2.65 -13.60
CA PHE A 162 -20.21 2.55 -14.26
C PHE A 162 -20.49 1.16 -14.85
N GLY A 163 -19.47 0.32 -15.07
CA GLY A 163 -19.67 -1.04 -15.61
C GLY A 163 -20.01 -1.06 -17.10
N ARG A 164 -19.70 0.02 -17.80
CA ARG A 164 -19.86 0.16 -19.24
C ARG A 164 -18.64 0.84 -19.83
N TRP A 165 -18.53 0.82 -21.14
CA TRP A 165 -17.54 1.61 -21.87
C TRP A 165 -17.99 3.07 -21.94
N PRO A 166 -17.04 4.03 -22.01
CA PRO A 166 -17.38 5.41 -22.31
C PRO A 166 -17.99 5.50 -23.71
N ASP A 167 -19.05 6.29 -23.85
CA ASP A 167 -19.76 6.56 -25.11
C ASP A 167 -19.79 8.07 -25.38
N GLU A 168 -20.53 8.51 -26.41
CA GLU A 168 -20.63 9.93 -26.76
C GLU A 168 -21.23 10.82 -25.65
N ALA A 169 -21.95 10.21 -24.69
CA ALA A 169 -22.52 10.89 -23.53
C ALA A 169 -21.56 10.91 -22.32
N ALA A 170 -20.38 10.30 -22.43
CA ALA A 170 -19.36 10.30 -21.38
C ALA A 170 -18.94 11.73 -21.02
N ALA A 171 -18.80 12.01 -19.73
CA ALA A 171 -18.10 13.20 -19.28
C ALA A 171 -16.64 13.13 -19.75
N HIS A 172 -16.23 14.14 -20.52
CA HIS A 172 -14.89 14.32 -21.08
C HIS A 172 -14.40 13.19 -22.01
N PRO A 173 -15.07 12.94 -23.16
CA PRO A 173 -14.69 11.87 -24.08
C PRO A 173 -13.31 12.12 -24.71
N ASP A 174 -12.90 13.38 -24.86
CA ASP A 174 -11.66 13.81 -25.54
C ASP A 174 -10.72 14.66 -24.65
N GLY A 175 -10.94 14.70 -23.34
CA GLY A 175 -10.08 15.47 -22.44
C GLY A 175 -8.64 14.94 -22.45
N GLU A 176 -7.65 15.80 -22.69
CA GLU A 176 -6.24 15.44 -22.50
C GLU A 176 -5.97 15.15 -21.01
N ILE A 177 -6.07 13.87 -20.63
CA ILE A 177 -5.63 13.39 -19.33
C ILE A 177 -4.12 13.28 -19.43
N VAL A 178 -3.43 14.25 -18.83
CA VAL A 178 -1.98 14.24 -18.67
C VAL A 178 -1.63 13.39 -17.46
N GLU A 179 -0.44 12.79 -17.45
CA GLU A 179 0.11 12.04 -16.30
C GLU A 179 0.41 12.97 -15.12
N ASP A 180 -0.64 13.48 -14.50
CA ASP A 180 -0.58 14.36 -13.33
C ASP A 180 -1.60 13.85 -12.32
N GLU A 181 -1.12 13.53 -11.12
CA GLU A 181 -1.92 12.99 -10.04
C GLU A 181 -3.12 13.90 -9.72
N LYS A 182 -2.93 15.22 -9.77
CA LYS A 182 -4.03 16.17 -9.55
C LYS A 182 -5.10 16.09 -10.62
N ARG A 183 -4.71 15.89 -11.89
CA ARG A 183 -5.65 15.77 -13.01
C ARG A 183 -6.36 14.43 -13.02
N ILE A 184 -5.66 13.35 -12.73
CA ILE A 184 -6.26 12.01 -12.59
C ILE A 184 -7.23 11.99 -11.42
N SER A 185 -6.86 12.58 -10.28
CA SER A 185 -7.73 12.72 -9.12
C SER A 185 -8.98 13.55 -9.46
N ALA A 186 -8.82 14.74 -10.04
CA ALA A 186 -9.95 15.59 -10.45
C ALA A 186 -10.88 14.89 -11.46
N TYR A 187 -10.32 14.17 -12.44
CA TYR A 187 -11.10 13.40 -13.40
C TYR A 187 -11.94 12.32 -12.72
N LEU A 188 -11.36 11.56 -11.79
CA LEU A 188 -12.11 10.57 -11.03
C LEU A 188 -13.17 11.22 -10.13
N ASP A 189 -12.87 12.40 -9.57
CA ASP A 189 -13.80 13.13 -8.70
C ASP A 189 -15.03 13.57 -9.50
N ASP A 190 -14.83 14.12 -10.70
CA ASP A 190 -15.90 14.49 -11.63
C ASP A 190 -16.80 13.28 -11.97
N LEU A 191 -16.23 12.08 -12.16
CA LEU A 191 -17.00 10.87 -12.41
C LEU A 191 -17.79 10.41 -11.16
N VAL A 192 -17.18 10.47 -9.98
CA VAL A 192 -17.81 10.04 -8.72
C VAL A 192 -18.95 10.99 -8.29
N TRP A 193 -18.84 12.28 -8.62
CA TRP A 193 -19.90 13.27 -8.39
C TRP A 193 -20.99 13.29 -9.46
N SER A 194 -20.89 12.45 -10.50
CA SER A 194 -21.93 12.35 -11.52
C SER A 194 -23.20 11.66 -11.00
N ASP A 195 -24.36 12.06 -11.52
CA ASP A 195 -25.66 11.43 -11.20
C ASP A 195 -25.67 9.92 -11.54
N GLU A 196 -24.91 9.55 -12.58
CA GLU A 196 -24.76 8.16 -13.01
C GLU A 196 -24.10 7.30 -11.94
N PHE A 197 -23.07 7.82 -11.26
CA PHE A 197 -22.36 7.10 -10.21
C PHE A 197 -23.27 6.82 -9.02
N GLY A 198 -24.01 7.84 -8.58
CA GLY A 198 -24.97 7.72 -7.49
C GLY A 198 -26.02 6.62 -7.73
N SER A 199 -26.47 6.48 -8.97
CA SER A 199 -27.46 5.47 -9.37
C SER A 199 -26.90 4.03 -9.31
N LYS A 200 -25.62 3.83 -9.63
CA LYS A 200 -25.02 2.49 -9.66
C LYS A 200 -24.62 1.98 -8.27
N TRP A 201 -23.94 2.81 -7.49
CA TRP A 201 -23.29 2.35 -6.26
C TRP A 201 -23.88 2.94 -4.97
N ALA A 202 -24.97 3.72 -5.07
CA ALA A 202 -25.53 4.45 -3.93
C ALA A 202 -24.46 5.28 -3.18
N GLY A 203 -23.48 5.83 -3.93
CA GLY A 203 -22.37 6.62 -3.38
C GLY A 203 -21.20 5.83 -2.79
N GLN A 204 -21.12 4.51 -2.98
CA GLN A 204 -20.02 3.66 -2.48
C GLN A 204 -18.99 3.36 -3.58
N LEU A 205 -17.69 3.26 -3.25
CA LEU A 205 -16.64 3.01 -4.24
C LEU A 205 -16.14 1.55 -4.19
N PRO A 206 -16.20 0.81 -5.31
CA PRO A 206 -15.67 -0.55 -5.37
C PRO A 206 -14.15 -0.51 -5.15
N GLY A 207 -13.64 -1.36 -4.26
CA GLY A 207 -12.21 -1.49 -4.00
C GLY A 207 -11.53 -2.54 -4.87
N PRO A 208 -10.20 -2.72 -4.74
CA PRO A 208 -9.38 -3.52 -5.64
C PRO A 208 -9.74 -5.01 -5.71
N TYR A 209 -10.44 -5.52 -4.69
CA TYR A 209 -10.91 -6.90 -4.64
C TYR A 209 -12.35 -7.07 -5.16
N HIS A 210 -13.05 -5.97 -5.49
CA HIS A 210 -14.40 -6.00 -6.03
C HIS A 210 -14.41 -6.61 -7.45
N PRO A 211 -15.39 -7.46 -7.81
CA PRO A 211 -15.46 -8.10 -9.13
C PRO A 211 -15.51 -7.15 -10.32
N ASP A 212 -15.96 -5.91 -10.10
CA ASP A 212 -16.04 -4.86 -11.12
C ASP A 212 -14.84 -3.92 -11.14
N PHE A 213 -13.85 -4.10 -10.26
CA PHE A 213 -12.64 -3.29 -10.27
C PHE A 213 -11.77 -3.62 -11.49
N ARG A 214 -11.38 -2.60 -12.27
CA ARG A 214 -10.65 -2.79 -13.54
C ARG A 214 -9.31 -2.07 -13.62
N PHE A 215 -8.95 -1.26 -12.64
CA PHE A 215 -7.60 -0.68 -12.62
C PHE A 215 -6.54 -1.76 -12.41
N ASP A 216 -5.32 -1.45 -12.85
CA ASP A 216 -4.19 -2.36 -12.75
C ASP A 216 -3.70 -2.45 -11.30
N THR A 217 -3.82 -3.65 -10.73
CA THR A 217 -3.42 -3.96 -9.36
C THR A 217 -1.99 -4.48 -9.25
N THR A 218 -1.32 -4.73 -10.38
CA THR A 218 0.03 -5.31 -10.41
C THR A 218 1.02 -4.41 -9.68
N GLY A 219 1.75 -4.98 -8.71
CA GLY A 219 2.79 -4.26 -7.97
C GLY A 219 2.26 -3.29 -6.91
N LEU A 220 0.95 -3.28 -6.65
CA LEU A 220 0.31 -2.48 -5.61
C LEU A 220 -0.38 -3.30 -4.53
N LEU A 221 -0.75 -4.55 -4.84
CA LEU A 221 -1.30 -5.53 -3.90
C LEU A 221 -0.25 -6.54 -3.46
#